data_AF-A0A1F5F5I5-F1
#
_entry.id   AF-A0A1F5F5I5-F1
#
_cell.length_a   1.000
_cell.length_b   1.000
_cell.length_c   1.000
_cell.angle_alpha   90.00
_cell.angle_beta   90.00
_cell.angle_gamma   90.00
#
_symmetry.space_group_name_H-M   'P 1'
#
loop_
_entity.id
_entity.type
_entity.pdbx_description
1 polymer ?
#
loop_
_entity_poly.entity_id
_entity_poly.type
_entity_poly.pdbx_seq_one_letter_code
_entity_poly.pdbx_strand_id
1 'polypeptide(L)'
;MPAIKERDLKQIQRTLDRIFDMKEPPVARTRLLSTGMELYNRLHSEGRDLASDKGCIACGNCVDSCPVLRREPERLKRTGQRTSMALESIVGEDCEQCYSCALACPQTDLDIKQYIVDKRVVETLPKSKTLNQLDRYFAALIGLLFGILLGILIAW
;
A
#
# COMPACT_ATOMS: atom_id res chain seq x y z
N MET A 1 -18.85 -0.09 -13.43
CA MET A 1 -17.55 -0.73 -13.13
C MET A 1 -17.82 -1.96 -12.30
N PRO A 2 -17.29 -3.15 -12.65
CA PRO A 2 -17.40 -4.31 -11.79
C PRO A 2 -16.71 -3.99 -10.45
N ALA A 3 -17.40 -4.27 -9.34
CA ALA A 3 -16.84 -4.08 -8.02
C ALA A 3 -15.64 -5.02 -7.87
N ILE A 4 -14.50 -4.47 -7.45
CA ILE A 4 -13.34 -5.26 -7.04
C ILE A 4 -13.86 -6.22 -5.97
N LYS A 5 -13.79 -7.53 -6.20
CA LYS A 5 -14.10 -8.52 -5.16
C LYS A 5 -12.97 -8.43 -4.15
N GLU A 6 -13.19 -7.64 -3.12
CA GLU A 6 -12.21 -7.42 -2.06
C GLU A 6 -11.87 -8.79 -1.45
N ARG A 7 -10.59 -9.20 -1.57
CA ARG A 7 -10.12 -10.42 -0.94
C ARG A 7 -10.34 -10.27 0.56
N ASP A 8 -10.80 -11.32 1.21
CA ASP A 8 -10.83 -11.35 2.67
C ASP A 8 -9.39 -11.38 3.20
N LEU A 9 -8.84 -10.20 3.52
CA LEU A 9 -7.49 -10.04 4.07
C LEU A 9 -7.28 -10.89 5.33
N LYS A 10 -8.34 -11.26 6.06
CA LYS A 10 -8.23 -12.13 7.25
C LYS A 10 -7.58 -13.47 6.94
N GLN A 11 -7.73 -13.98 5.71
CA GLN A 11 -7.15 -15.26 5.29
C GLN A 11 -5.62 -15.17 5.20
N ILE A 12 -5.08 -14.04 4.75
CA ILE A 12 -3.64 -13.83 4.56
C ILE A 12 -2.99 -12.99 5.65
N GLN A 13 -3.77 -12.44 6.58
CA GLN A 13 -3.31 -11.50 7.61
C GLN A 13 -2.14 -12.06 8.44
N ARG A 14 -2.25 -13.29 8.93
CA ARG A 14 -1.17 -13.93 9.71
C ARG A 14 0.14 -14.02 8.92
N THR A 15 0.05 -14.30 7.63
CA THR A 15 1.20 -14.37 6.74
C THR A 15 1.78 -12.99 6.48
N LEU A 16 0.93 -11.99 6.24
CA LEU A 16 1.34 -10.59 6.08
C LEU A 16 2.04 -10.06 7.33
N ASP A 17 1.51 -10.35 8.51
CA ASP A 17 2.11 -9.93 9.77
C ASP A 17 3.52 -10.51 9.93
N ARG A 18 3.67 -11.80 9.70
CA ARG A 18 4.99 -12.44 9.70
C ARG A 18 5.93 -11.84 8.66
N ILE A 19 5.43 -11.46 7.48
CA ILE A 19 6.24 -10.81 6.43
C ILE A 19 6.74 -9.45 6.87
N PHE A 20 5.87 -8.64 7.47
CA PHE A 20 6.22 -7.28 7.88
C PHE A 20 7.07 -7.25 9.16
N ASP A 21 6.98 -8.27 10.01
CA ASP A 21 7.81 -8.39 11.21
C ASP A 21 9.25 -8.84 10.88
N MET A 22 9.51 -9.38 9.68
CA MET A 22 10.88 -9.68 9.22
C MET A 22 11.64 -8.40 8.89
N LYS A 23 12.91 -8.32 9.30
CA LYS A 23 13.79 -7.18 9.04
C LYS A 23 14.38 -7.21 7.62
N GLU A 24 13.56 -7.50 6.62
CA GLU A 24 13.95 -7.58 5.22
C GLU A 24 12.94 -6.84 4.34
N PRO A 25 13.31 -6.41 3.12
CA PRO A 25 12.33 -5.81 2.22
C PRO A 25 11.18 -6.81 1.95
N PRO A 26 9.90 -6.44 2.09
CA PRO A 26 8.81 -7.41 1.96
C PRO A 26 8.29 -7.57 0.53
N VAL A 27 8.82 -6.80 -0.44
CA VAL A 27 8.18 -6.58 -1.74
C VAL A 27 8.07 -7.84 -2.62
N ALA A 28 9.04 -8.75 -2.61
CA ALA A 28 8.92 -9.97 -3.40
C ALA A 28 7.85 -10.88 -2.80
N ARG A 29 7.76 -10.94 -1.47
CA ARG A 29 6.78 -11.76 -0.74
C ARG A 29 5.36 -11.21 -0.87
N THR A 30 5.15 -9.90 -0.71
CA THR A 30 3.81 -9.29 -0.83
C THR A 30 3.27 -9.39 -2.25
N ARG A 31 4.15 -9.32 -3.26
CA ARG A 31 3.80 -9.57 -4.65
C ARG A 31 3.29 -11.01 -4.87
N LEU A 32 3.97 -12.02 -4.30
CA LEU A 32 3.53 -13.42 -4.41
C LEU A 32 2.19 -13.69 -3.72
N LEU A 33 1.82 -12.86 -2.74
CA LEU A 33 0.51 -12.91 -2.09
C LEU A 33 -0.57 -12.12 -2.84
N SER A 34 -0.20 -11.41 -3.90
CA SER A 34 -1.13 -10.61 -4.69
C SER A 34 -1.84 -11.49 -5.75
N THR A 35 -3.13 -11.26 -5.96
CA THR A 35 -3.93 -11.93 -6.99
C THR A 35 -3.65 -11.28 -8.33
N GLY A 36 -3.50 -12.11 -9.35
CA GLY A 36 -3.43 -11.66 -10.74
C GLY A 36 -4.71 -11.00 -11.24
N MET A 37 -4.77 -10.82 -12.57
CA MET A 37 -5.93 -10.21 -13.21
C MET A 37 -7.22 -11.02 -12.96
N GLU A 38 -8.29 -10.34 -12.62
CA GLU A 38 -9.64 -10.89 -12.50
C GLU A 38 -10.14 -11.52 -13.81
N LEU A 39 -11.00 -12.54 -13.71
CA LEU A 39 -11.52 -13.32 -14.85
C LEU A 39 -12.22 -12.48 -15.92
N TYR A 40 -12.93 -11.42 -15.53
CA TYR A 40 -13.68 -10.56 -16.45
C TYR A 40 -12.80 -9.59 -17.25
N ASN A 41 -11.54 -9.39 -16.84
CA ASN A 41 -10.56 -8.56 -17.57
C ASN A 41 -9.74 -9.40 -18.56
N ARG A 42 -10.17 -10.63 -18.86
CA ARG A 42 -9.47 -11.57 -19.72
C ARG A 42 -10.34 -11.91 -20.92
N LEU A 43 -9.71 -12.15 -22.07
CA LEU A 43 -10.38 -12.87 -23.14
C LEU A 43 -10.79 -14.25 -22.61
N HIS A 44 -12.04 -14.64 -22.88
CA HIS A 44 -12.55 -15.96 -22.53
C HIS A 44 -11.79 -17.02 -23.34
N SER A 45 -10.71 -17.56 -22.78
CA SER A 45 -10.00 -18.69 -23.37
C SER A 45 -10.60 -19.98 -22.81
N GLU A 46 -11.29 -20.73 -23.65
CA GLU A 46 -11.82 -22.05 -23.29
C GLU A 46 -10.68 -22.94 -22.77
N GLY A 47 -10.80 -23.45 -21.55
CA GLY A 47 -9.96 -24.53 -21.03
C GLY A 47 -8.69 -24.14 -20.26
N ARG A 48 -8.40 -22.86 -20.00
CA ARG A 48 -7.31 -22.50 -19.06
C ARG A 48 -7.72 -21.42 -18.07
N ASP A 49 -7.89 -21.82 -16.82
CA ASP A 49 -7.91 -20.90 -15.69
C ASP A 49 -6.48 -20.39 -15.47
N LEU A 50 -6.08 -19.36 -16.23
CA LEU A 50 -4.76 -18.74 -16.12
C LEU A 50 -4.66 -17.94 -14.81
N ALA A 51 -5.07 -18.47 -13.66
CA ALA A 51 -4.94 -17.77 -12.37
C ALA A 51 -3.51 -17.21 -12.28
N SER A 52 -3.37 -15.89 -12.46
CA SER A 52 -2.08 -15.32 -12.82
C SER A 52 -1.39 -15.01 -11.51
N ASP A 53 -0.24 -15.62 -11.29
CA ASP A 53 0.71 -15.08 -10.33
C ASP A 53 1.15 -13.69 -10.82
N LYS A 54 1.31 -12.73 -9.91
CA LYS A 54 1.87 -11.42 -10.25
C LYS A 54 3.38 -11.52 -10.19
N GLY A 55 4.04 -11.72 -11.32
CA GLY A 55 5.50 -11.80 -11.43
C GLY A 55 6.23 -10.48 -11.20
N CYS A 56 7.51 -10.51 -10.81
CA CYS A 56 8.34 -9.30 -10.86
C CYS A 56 8.61 -8.93 -12.33
N ILE A 57 8.27 -7.71 -12.72
CA ILE A 57 8.45 -7.21 -14.09
C ILE A 57 9.72 -6.36 -14.27
N ALA A 58 10.64 -6.41 -13.31
CA ALA A 58 11.92 -5.69 -13.33
C ALA A 58 11.82 -4.16 -13.56
N CYS A 59 10.71 -3.51 -13.17
CA CYS A 59 10.52 -2.07 -13.35
C CYS A 59 11.46 -1.20 -12.48
N GLY A 60 11.95 -1.74 -11.37
CA GLY A 60 12.86 -1.05 -10.45
C GLY A 60 12.22 -0.03 -9.49
N ASN A 61 10.90 0.18 -9.50
CA ASN A 61 10.25 1.11 -8.55
C ASN A 61 10.58 0.80 -7.09
N CYS A 62 10.68 -0.48 -6.73
CA CYS A 62 11.05 -0.90 -5.37
C CYS A 62 12.51 -0.59 -5.02
N VAL A 63 13.41 -0.62 -6.01
CA VAL A 63 14.83 -0.26 -5.86
C VAL A 63 14.97 1.25 -5.69
N ASP A 64 14.32 2.02 -6.57
CA ASP A 64 14.42 3.48 -6.58
C ASP A 64 13.75 4.13 -5.35
N SER A 65 12.71 3.49 -4.81
CA SER A 65 12.02 3.96 -3.60
C SER A 65 12.72 3.59 -2.29
N CYS A 66 13.75 2.73 -2.33
CA CYS A 66 14.43 2.25 -1.13
C CYS A 66 15.35 3.33 -0.52
N PRO A 67 15.12 3.77 0.72
CA PRO A 67 15.94 4.81 1.34
C PRO A 67 17.34 4.32 1.73
N VAL A 68 17.55 3.01 1.92
CA VAL A 68 18.86 2.40 2.19
C VAL A 68 19.73 2.50 0.94
N LEU A 69 19.25 2.00 -0.20
CA LEU A 69 19.99 2.07 -1.47
C LEU A 69 20.24 3.52 -1.93
N ARG A 70 19.30 4.44 -1.66
CA ARG A 70 19.49 5.86 -1.97
C ARG A 70 20.65 6.49 -1.18
N ARG A 71 20.92 6.02 0.04
CA ARG A 71 22.07 6.47 0.85
C ARG A 71 23.37 5.76 0.49
N GLU A 72 23.29 4.57 -0.09
CA GLU A 72 24.44 3.71 -0.38
C GLU A 72 24.59 3.43 -1.90
N PRO A 73 25.20 4.36 -2.66
CA PRO A 73 25.27 4.27 -4.12
C PRO A 73 26.01 3.02 -4.62
N GLU A 74 26.97 2.48 -3.85
CA GLU A 74 27.67 1.25 -4.21
C GLU A 74 26.74 0.01 -4.17
N ARG A 75 25.81 -0.05 -3.20
CA ARG A 75 24.77 -1.09 -3.17
C ARG A 75 23.76 -0.89 -4.28
N LEU A 76 23.40 0.37 -4.58
CA LEU A 76 22.49 0.69 -5.68
C LEU A 76 23.04 0.19 -7.03
N LYS A 77 24.33 0.39 -7.32
CA LYS A 77 24.99 -0.13 -8.53
C LYS A 77 24.87 -1.66 -8.66
N ARG A 78 24.90 -2.38 -7.54
CA ARG A 78 24.73 -3.85 -7.50
C ARG A 78 23.29 -4.32 -7.74
N THR A 79 22.32 -3.40 -7.79
CA THR A 79 20.90 -3.68 -8.12
C THR A 79 20.54 -3.34 -9.57
N GLY A 80 21.48 -3.45 -10.51
CA GLY A 80 21.25 -3.18 -11.95
C GLY A 80 20.16 -4.04 -12.60
N GLN A 81 19.80 -5.15 -11.97
CA GLN A 81 18.76 -6.10 -12.36
C GLN A 81 17.38 -5.54 -12.05
N ARG A 82 17.28 -4.51 -11.18
CA ARG A 82 16.06 -3.75 -10.89
C ARG A 82 14.86 -4.62 -10.48
N THR A 83 15.14 -5.78 -9.88
CA THR A 83 14.12 -6.73 -9.43
C THR A 83 13.89 -6.65 -7.92
N SER A 84 12.70 -7.09 -7.47
CA SER A 84 12.37 -7.18 -6.04
C SER A 84 13.30 -8.13 -5.26
N MET A 85 13.79 -9.18 -5.92
CA MET A 85 14.70 -10.17 -5.31
C MET A 85 16.12 -9.62 -5.21
N ALA A 86 16.55 -8.80 -6.18
CA ALA A 86 17.82 -8.08 -6.08
C ALA A 86 17.79 -7.06 -4.94
N LEU A 87 16.66 -6.38 -4.72
CA LEU A 87 16.48 -5.51 -3.55
C LEU A 87 16.58 -6.33 -2.25
N GLU A 88 15.83 -7.43 -2.15
CA GLU A 88 15.85 -8.29 -0.95
C GLU A 88 17.24 -8.83 -0.63
N SER A 89 18.01 -9.29 -1.62
CA SER A 89 19.34 -9.84 -1.40
C SER A 89 20.41 -8.78 -1.10
N ILE A 90 20.30 -7.59 -1.69
CA ILE A 90 21.28 -6.52 -1.49
C ILE A 90 21.01 -5.74 -0.20
N VAL A 91 19.74 -5.50 0.14
CA VAL A 91 19.36 -4.79 1.37
C VAL A 91 19.37 -5.73 2.57
N GLY A 92 18.75 -6.90 2.44
CA GLY A 92 18.70 -7.92 3.49
C GLY A 92 18.27 -7.34 4.85
N GLU A 93 19.01 -7.71 5.90
CA GLU A 93 18.77 -7.32 7.30
C GLU A 93 18.99 -5.83 7.60
N ASP A 94 19.55 -5.06 6.65
CA ASP A 94 19.67 -3.60 6.78
C ASP A 94 18.37 -2.87 6.45
N CYS A 95 17.28 -3.61 6.19
CA CYS A 95 15.99 -3.01 5.94
C CYS A 95 15.50 -2.21 7.15
N GLU A 96 15.04 -0.98 6.88
CA GLU A 96 14.45 -0.10 7.89
C GLU A 96 12.94 -0.30 8.07
N GLN A 97 12.36 -1.34 7.46
CA GLN A 97 10.92 -1.67 7.54
C GLN A 97 10.00 -0.46 7.22
N CYS A 98 10.43 0.42 6.30
CA CYS A 98 9.64 1.57 5.86
C CYS A 98 8.50 1.22 4.88
N TYR A 99 8.48 -0.03 4.38
CA TYR A 99 7.49 -0.56 3.43
C TYR A 99 7.35 0.16 2.07
N SER A 100 8.16 1.20 1.81
CA SER A 100 8.13 2.00 0.57
C SER A 100 8.23 1.14 -0.69
N CYS A 101 9.06 0.10 -0.65
CA CYS A 101 9.23 -0.83 -1.77
C CYS A 101 7.95 -1.57 -2.15
N ALA A 102 7.14 -1.99 -1.16
CA ALA A 102 5.87 -2.69 -1.40
C ALA A 102 4.78 -1.71 -1.85
N LEU A 103 4.76 -0.49 -1.31
CA LEU A 103 3.84 0.56 -1.73
C LEU A 103 4.09 1.02 -3.18
N ALA A 104 5.36 1.14 -3.57
CA ALA A 104 5.77 1.55 -4.91
C ALA A 104 5.62 0.44 -5.97
N CYS A 105 5.57 -0.83 -5.57
CA CYS A 105 5.47 -1.95 -6.48
C CYS A 105 4.10 -1.98 -7.18
N PRO A 106 4.03 -1.94 -8.53
CA PRO A 106 2.76 -2.02 -9.24
C PRO A 106 2.15 -3.44 -9.20
N GLN A 107 2.96 -4.45 -8.87
CA GLN A 107 2.55 -5.85 -8.79
C GLN A 107 2.07 -6.26 -7.38
N THR A 108 2.11 -5.35 -6.42
CA THR A 108 1.48 -5.57 -5.10
C THR A 108 0.06 -5.04 -5.14
N ASP A 109 -0.89 -5.84 -4.67
CA ASP A 109 -2.30 -5.46 -4.65
C ASP A 109 -2.61 -4.27 -3.75
N LEU A 110 -3.69 -3.58 -4.11
CA LEU A 110 -4.17 -2.42 -3.39
C LEU A 110 -4.60 -2.75 -1.95
N ASP A 111 -5.20 -3.91 -1.71
CA ASP A 111 -5.63 -4.36 -0.38
C ASP A 111 -4.44 -4.55 0.57
N ILE A 112 -3.34 -5.14 0.09
CA ILE A 112 -2.08 -5.26 0.84
C ILE A 112 -1.47 -3.87 1.09
N LYS A 113 -1.53 -2.96 0.12
CA LYS A 113 -1.03 -1.58 0.31
C LYS A 113 -1.86 -0.82 1.36
N GLN A 114 -3.18 -0.97 1.33
CA GLN A 114 -4.06 -0.40 2.34
C GLN A 114 -3.77 -1.00 3.72
N TYR A 115 -3.54 -2.32 3.81
CA TYR A 115 -3.12 -2.97 5.04
C TYR A 115 -1.84 -2.36 5.63
N ILE A 116 -0.81 -2.15 4.79
CA ILE A 116 0.44 -1.49 5.20
C ILE A 116 0.16 -0.10 5.75
N VAL A 117 -0.61 0.72 5.01
CA VAL A 117 -0.92 2.09 5.42
C VAL A 117 -1.68 2.10 6.75
N ASP A 118 -2.74 1.31 6.88
CA ASP A 118 -3.66 1.34 8.03
C ASP A 118 -3.07 0.72 9.30
N LYS A 119 -2.25 -0.32 9.18
CA LYS A 119 -1.78 -1.11 10.32
C LYS A 119 -0.31 -0.92 10.64
N ARG A 120 0.54 -0.60 9.66
CA ARG A 120 2.00 -0.58 9.87
C ARG A 120 2.58 0.83 9.77
N VAL A 121 2.10 1.67 8.85
CA VAL A 121 2.56 3.06 8.73
C VAL A 121 1.96 3.96 9.82
N VAL A 122 0.70 3.72 10.22
CA VAL A 122 0.03 4.49 11.30
C VAL A 122 0.73 4.36 12.66
N GLU A 123 1.59 3.36 12.88
CA GLU A 123 2.42 3.30 14.09
C GLU A 123 3.49 4.41 14.15
N THR A 124 3.78 5.09 13.02
CA THR A 124 4.77 6.20 12.94
C THR A 124 4.15 7.59 12.84
N LEU A 125 2.84 7.69 12.59
CA LEU A 125 2.08 8.95 12.60
C LEU A 125 1.00 8.82 13.68
N PRO A 126 1.19 9.40 14.87
CA PRO A 126 0.12 9.39 15.87
C PRO A 126 -1.09 10.10 15.27
N LYS A 127 -2.14 9.34 14.90
CA LYS A 127 -3.46 9.92 14.63
C LYS A 127 -3.91 10.59 15.92
N SER A 128 -3.66 11.90 16.03
CA SER A 128 -4.04 12.63 17.24
C SER A 128 -5.57 12.61 17.32
N LYS A 129 -6.10 11.99 18.37
CA LYS A 129 -7.55 11.96 18.64
C LYS A 129 -8.10 13.40 18.72
N THR A 130 -7.25 14.33 19.12
CA THR A 130 -7.47 15.78 19.15
C THR A 130 -7.77 16.37 17.77
N LEU A 131 -7.09 15.98 16.68
CA LEU A 131 -7.40 16.50 15.34
C LEU A 131 -8.80 16.09 14.86
N ASN A 132 -9.15 14.81 15.03
CA ASN A 132 -10.49 14.30 14.68
C ASN A 132 -11.62 14.93 15.52
N GLN A 133 -11.29 15.41 16.72
CA GLN A 133 -12.25 16.12 17.57
C GLN A 133 -12.40 17.57 17.10
N LEU A 134 -11.29 18.24 16.76
CA LEU A 134 -11.28 19.58 16.17
C LEU A 134 -12.06 19.64 14.84
N ASP A 135 -11.85 18.69 13.92
CA ASP A 135 -12.57 18.65 12.64
C ASP A 135 -14.10 18.58 12.83
N ARG A 136 -14.55 17.78 13.80
CA ARG A 136 -15.98 17.68 14.14
C ARG A 136 -16.53 18.96 14.78
N TYR A 137 -15.74 19.61 15.64
CA TYR A 137 -16.13 20.91 16.21
C TYR A 137 -16.23 22.00 15.14
N PHE A 138 -15.27 22.09 14.23
CA PHE A 138 -15.30 23.07 13.14
C PHE A 138 -16.47 22.82 12.19
N ALA A 139 -16.76 21.57 11.84
CA ALA A 139 -17.92 21.24 11.01
C ALA A 139 -19.25 21.66 11.67
N ALA A 140 -19.40 21.46 12.98
CA ALA A 140 -20.59 21.89 13.72
C ALA A 140 -20.72 23.42 13.79
N LEU A 141 -19.60 24.14 14.02
CA LEU A 141 -19.57 25.60 14.07
C LEU A 141 -19.91 26.23 12.72
N ILE A 142 -19.36 25.68 11.63
CA ILE A 142 -19.66 26.12 10.27
C ILE A 142 -21.13 25.86 9.94
N GLY A 143 -21.66 24.68 10.28
CA GLY A 143 -23.08 24.36 10.09
C GLY A 143 -24.02 25.29 10.85
N LEU A 144 -23.68 25.63 12.10
CA LEU A 144 -24.46 26.56 12.93
C LEU A 144 -24.44 28.00 12.36
N LEU A 145 -23.26 28.49 11.96
CA LEU A 145 -23.12 29.77 11.30
C LEU A 145 -23.93 29.83 10.00
N PHE A 146 -23.84 28.80 9.15
CA PHE A 146 -24.60 28.72 7.91
C PHE A 146 -26.11 28.72 8.16
N GLY A 147 -26.57 27.97 9.17
CA GLY A 147 -27.98 27.92 9.55
C GLY A 147 -28.52 29.26 10.04
N ILE A 148 -27.74 29.98 10.87
CA ILE A 148 -28.09 31.34 11.33
C ILE A 148 -28.15 32.31 10.13
N LEU A 149 -27.17 32.24 9.24
CA LEU A 149 -27.06 33.13 8.08
C LEU A 149 -28.22 32.91 7.10
N LEU A 150 -28.58 31.64 6.83
CA LEU A 150 -29.77 31.28 6.06
C LEU A 150 -31.07 31.72 6.73
N GLY A 151 -31.19 31.54 8.05
CA GLY A 151 -32.36 31.98 8.81
C GLY A 151 -32.60 33.49 8.74
N ILE A 152 -31.53 34.28 8.82
CA ILE A 152 -31.60 35.74 8.66
C ILE A 152 -32.00 36.12 7.22
N LEU A 153 -31.48 35.39 6.22
CA LEU A 153 -31.78 35.63 4.79
C LEU A 153 -33.22 35.30 4.41
N ILE A 154 -33.85 34.30 5.04
CA ILE A 154 -35.24 33.91 4.79
C ILE A 154 -36.23 34.82 5.54
N ALA A 155 -35.81 35.38 6.68
CA ALA A 155 -36.64 36.26 7.50
C ALA A 155 -36.72 37.72 7.01
N TRP A 156 -35.94 38.07 5.98
CA TRP A 156 -35.94 39.36 5.28
C TRP A 156 -36.64 39.24 3.92
#